data_AF-A0A8E1RL71-F1
#
_entry.id   AF-A0A8E1RL71-F1
#
_cell.length_a   1.000
_cell.length_b   1.000
_cell.length_c   1.000
_cell.angle_alpha   90.00
_cell.angle_beta   90.00
_cell.angle_gamma   90.00
#
_symmetry.space_group_name_H-M   'P 1'
#
loop_
_entity.id
_entity.type
_entity.pdbx_description
1 polymer ?
#
loop_
_entity_poly.entity_id
_entity_poly.type
_entity_poly.pdbx_seq_one_letter_code
_entity_poly.pdbx_strand_id
1 'polypeptide(L)' 'MAQDDAAVKTALIIMYVIGIICLGITFFVLDKVNGKWFTKFSIGLVSIVLVMGIILINLINVN' A
#
# COMPACT_ATOMS: atom_id res chain seq x y z
N MET A 1 19.37 15.37 13.32
CA MET A 1 19.42 15.07 11.88
C MET A 1 19.21 13.57 11.67
N ALA A 2 20.18 12.69 11.95
CA ALA A 2 20.03 11.23 11.76
C ALA A 2 18.86 10.54 12.51
N GLN A 3 18.52 10.98 13.74
CA GLN A 3 17.39 10.40 14.49
C GLN A 3 16.02 10.88 13.96
N ASP A 4 15.97 12.08 13.40
CA ASP A 4 14.74 12.67 12.84
C ASP A 4 14.40 12.00 11.50
N ASP A 5 15.43 11.76 10.66
CA ASP A 5 15.30 11.00 9.43
C ASP A 5 14.82 9.56 9.68
N ALA A 6 15.32 8.91 10.75
CA ALA A 6 14.87 7.56 11.13
C ALA A 6 13.41 7.55 11.60
N ALA A 7 12.99 8.52 12.43
CA ALA A 7 11.61 8.61 12.91
C ALA A 7 10.62 8.90 11.77
N VAL A 8 10.98 9.80 10.86
CA VAL A 8 10.17 10.12 9.66
C VAL A 8 10.08 8.90 8.74
N LYS A 9 11.18 8.18 8.53
CA LYS A 9 11.20 6.93 7.74
C LYS A 9 10.30 5.86 8.35
N THR A 10 10.37 5.66 9.67
CA THR A 10 9.48 4.72 10.37
C THR A 10 8.02 5.12 10.26
N ALA A 11 7.70 6.41 10.43
CA ALA A 11 6.33 6.91 10.26
C ALA A 11 5.81 6.71 8.82
N LEU A 12 6.65 6.94 7.81
CA LEU A 12 6.30 6.71 6.40
C LEU A 12 5.98 5.24 6.12
N ILE A 13 6.78 4.31 6.66
CA ILE A 13 6.56 2.87 6.51
C ILE A 13 5.22 2.49 7.13
N ILE A 14 4.93 2.95 8.35
CA ILE A 14 3.67 2.65 9.04
C ILE A 14 2.47 3.19 8.25
N MET A 15 2.56 4.43 7.74
CA MET A 15 1.50 5.05 6.93
C MET A 15 1.21 4.24 5.66
N TYR A 16 2.25 3.80 4.95
CA TYR A 16 2.09 2.97 3.76
C TYR A 16 1.49 1.60 4.08
N VAL A 17 1.92 0.95 5.17
CA VAL A 17 1.38 -0.35 5.60
C VAL A 17 -0.12 -0.25 5.86
N ILE A 18 -0.57 0.79 6.58
CA ILE A 18 -2.00 1.03 6.83
C ILE A 18 -2.74 1.29 5.51
N GLY A 19 -2.15 2.07 4.60
CA GLY A 19 -2.71 2.31 3.28
C GLY A 19 -2.94 1.03 2.48
N ILE A 20 -1.96 0.12 2.46
CA ILE A 20 -2.05 -1.19 1.79
C ILE A 20 -3.16 -2.05 2.42
N ILE A 21 -3.28 -2.06 3.75
CA ILE A 21 -4.34 -2.79 4.46
C ILE A 21 -5.73 -2.25 4.08
N CYS A 22 -5.92 -0.93 4.06
CA CYS A 22 -7.16 -0.30 3.64
C CYS A 22 -7.53 -0.64 2.18
N LEU A 23 -6.55 -0.66 1.28
CA LEU A 23 -6.78 -1.06 -0.11
C LEU A 23 -7.17 -2.54 -0.22
N GLY A 24 -6.54 -3.42 0.56
CA GLY A 24 -6.89 -4.85 0.64
C GLY A 24 -8.31 -5.08 1.14
N ILE A 25 -8.73 -4.37 2.19
CA ILE A 25 -10.11 -4.44 2.71
C ILE A 25 -11.10 -3.91 1.67
N THR A 26 -10.79 -2.79 1.02
CA THR A 26 -11.63 -2.21 -0.04
C THR A 26 -11.81 -3.20 -1.18
N PHE A 27 -10.74 -3.90 -1.57
CA PHE A 27 -10.78 -4.96 -2.57
C PHE A 27 -11.71 -6.11 -2.16
N PHE A 28 -11.61 -6.57 -0.91
CA PHE A 28 -12.47 -7.63 -0.38
C PHE A 28 -13.94 -7.22 -0.33
N VAL A 29 -14.23 -5.98 0.09
CA VAL A 29 -15.59 -5.42 0.08
C VAL A 29 -16.13 -5.34 -1.34
N LEU A 30 -15.33 -4.86 -2.29
CA LEU A 30 -15.73 -4.77 -3.70
C LEU A 30 -15.94 -6.13 -4.34
N ASP A 31 -15.11 -7.12 -4.02
CA ASP A 31 -15.30 -8.49 -4.47
C ASP A 31 -16.65 -9.05 -3.99
N LYS A 32 -16.95 -8.87 -2.70
CA LYS A 32 -18.21 -9.29 -2.10
C LYS A 32 -19.43 -8.60 -2.70
N VAL A 33 -19.32 -7.32 -3.06
CA VAL A 33 -20.43 -6.52 -3.61
C VAL A 33 -20.63 -6.78 -5.11
N ASN A 34 -19.56 -6.90 -5.90
CA ASN A 34 -19.66 -7.11 -7.35
C ASN A 34 -19.82 -8.59 -7.75
N GLY A 35 -19.53 -9.54 -6.85
CA GLY A 35 -19.56 -10.98 -7.16
C GLY A 35 -18.57 -11.40 -8.26
N LYS A 36 -17.62 -10.53 -8.60
CA LYS A 36 -16.61 -10.73 -9.64
C LYS A 36 -15.23 -10.35 -9.10
N TRP A 37 -14.38 -11.36 -8.94
CA TRP A 37 -12.99 -11.26 -8.47
C TRP A 37 -12.12 -10.28 -9.28
N PHE A 38 -12.40 -10.11 -10.57
CA PHE A 38 -11.64 -9.24 -11.46
C PHE A 38 -12.54 -8.25 -12.18
N THR A 39 -12.68 -7.07 -11.61
CA THR A 39 -13.25 -5.89 -12.27
C THR A 39 -12.13 -4.95 -12.72
N LYS A 40 -12.39 -4.08 -13.70
CA LYS A 40 -11.43 -3.04 -14.13
C LYS A 40 -10.94 -2.19 -12.94
N PHE A 41 -11.78 -2.04 -11.92
CA PHE A 41 -11.44 -1.37 -10.66
C PHE A 41 -10.40 -2.15 -9.84
N SER A 42 -10.53 -3.47 -9.76
CA SER A 42 -9.58 -4.36 -9.06
C SER A 42 -8.18 -4.30 -9.71
N ILE A 43 -8.09 -4.25 -11.05
CA ILE A 43 -6.82 -4.06 -11.78
C ILE A 43 -6.16 -2.71 -11.44
N GLY A 44 -6.94 -1.63 -11.34
CA GLY A 44 -6.43 -0.33 -10.91
C GLY A 44 -5.97 -0.32 -9.44
N LEU A 45 -6.64 -1.08 -8.57
CA LEU A 45 -6.23 -1.27 -7.19
C LEU A 45 -4.90 -2.02 -7.08
N VAL A 46 -4.73 -3.08 -7.86
CA VAL A 46 -3.49 -3.88 -7.90
C VAL A 46 -2.31 -3.03 -8.36
N SER A 47 -2.48 -2.16 -9.36
CA SER A 47 -1.38 -1.28 -9.80
C SER A 47 -0.96 -0.28 -8.73
N ILE A 48 -1.91 0.29 -7.98
CA ILE A 48 -1.62 1.20 -6.85
C ILE A 48 -0.86 0.48 -5.74
N VAL A 49 -1.29 -0.74 -5.38
CA VAL A 49 -0.59 -1.56 -4.37
C VAL A 49 0.83 -1.89 -4.81
N LEU A 50 1.03 -2.15 -6.11
CA LEU A 50 2.34 -2.46 -6.69
C LEU A 50 3.28 -1.24 -6.64
N VAL A 51 2.79 -0.06 -7.02
CA VAL A 51 3.55 1.20 -6.89
C VAL A 51 3.91 1.47 -5.43
N MET A 52 2.95 1.31 -4.51
CA MET A 52 3.21 1.51 -3.09
C MET A 52 4.21 0.50 -2.52
N GLY A 53 4.17 -0.75 -2.97
CA GLY A 53 5.14 -1.77 -2.59
C GLY A 53 6.56 -1.44 -3.06
N ILE A 54 6.72 -0.97 -4.30
CA ILE A 54 8.03 -0.55 -4.83
C ILE A 54 8.59 0.62 -4.02
N ILE A 55 7.76 1.61 -3.69
CA ILE A 55 8.17 2.74 -2.86
C ILE A 55 8.62 2.25 -1.48
N LEU A 56 7.90 1.29 -0.88
CA LEU A 56 8.26 0.71 0.42
C LEU A 56 9.60 -0.01 0.40
N ILE A 57 9.84 -0.82 -0.64
CA ILE A 57 11.11 -1.54 -0.84
C ILE A 57 12.24 -0.54 -1.01
N ASN A 58 12.06 0.50 -1.84
CA ASN A 58 13.05 1.56 -1.99
C ASN A 58 13.30 2.31 -0.69
N LEU A 59 12.26 2.60 0.10
CA LEU A 59 12.42 3.24 1.39
C LEU A 59 13.25 2.37 2.33
N ILE A 60 12.96 1.08 2.41
CA ILE A 60 13.71 0.14 3.26
C ILE A 60 15.17 0.03 2.78
N ASN A 61 15.38 -0.05 1.47
CA ASN A 61 16.68 -0.24 0.83
C ASN A 61 17.56 1.02 0.83
N VAL A 62 16.97 2.22 0.93
CA VAL A 62 17.68 3.48 1.23
C VAL A 62 18.00 3.49 2.72
N ASN A 63 18.91 2.60 3.14
CA ASN A 63 19.52 2.56 4.47
C ASN A 63 20.95 3.08 4.41
#